data_AF-A0A2V5LSA9-F1
#
_entry.id   AF-A0A2V5LSA9-F1
#
_cell.length_a   1.000
_cell.length_b   1.000
_cell.length_c   1.000
_cell.angle_alpha   90.00
_cell.angle_beta   90.00
_cell.angle_gamma   90.00
#
_symmetry.space_group_name_H-M   'P 1'
#
loop_
_entity.id
_entity.type
_entity.pdbx_description
1 polymer ?
#
loop_
_entity_poly.entity_id
_entity_poly.type
_entity_poly.pdbx_seq_one_letter_code
_entity_poly.pdbx_strand_id
1 'polypeptide(L)'
;MALTASVSLAESSARERMAPPSRFGDKAFEWLTLAMASAVVVLVILIGWELWIGSSLAIKKFGFRFLTTSTWDPVAEQFGALPFIYGTLVSSAIALIIAVPLGIATAAYLTELAPLWVRQPLISLIEMLAAIPSVILGLWGIFVMVPWLRNYPFPFLKQYFGWIPLFTGPIYGP
;
A
#
# COMPACT_ATOMS: atom_id res chain seq x y z
N MET A 1 -50.48 -7.16 42.86
CA MET A 1 -51.08 -8.05 41.84
C MET A 1 -51.17 -7.39 40.45
N ALA A 2 -51.45 -6.09 40.32
CA ALA A 2 -51.49 -5.40 39.02
C ALA A 2 -50.09 -5.18 38.36
N LEU A 3 -49.03 -4.98 39.15
CA LEU A 3 -47.66 -4.77 38.65
C LEU A 3 -47.02 -6.01 38.01
N THR A 4 -47.37 -7.21 38.47
CA THR A 4 -46.89 -8.47 37.89
C THR A 4 -47.54 -8.77 36.53
N ALA A 5 -48.79 -8.34 36.33
CA ALA A 5 -49.48 -8.48 35.05
C ALA A 5 -48.90 -7.53 33.98
N SER A 6 -48.54 -6.30 34.32
CA SER A 6 -47.96 -5.34 33.38
C SER A 6 -46.57 -5.75 32.89
N VAL A 7 -45.75 -6.35 33.75
CA VAL A 7 -44.42 -6.85 33.39
C VAL A 7 -44.53 -8.09 32.48
N SER A 8 -45.47 -9.00 32.78
CA SER A 8 -45.72 -10.18 31.94
C SER A 8 -46.19 -9.83 30.52
N LEU A 9 -47.04 -8.81 30.38
CA LEU A 9 -47.48 -8.33 29.07
C LEU A 9 -46.34 -7.66 28.29
N ALA A 10 -45.51 -6.87 28.95
CA ALA A 10 -44.32 -6.26 28.35
C ALA A 10 -43.31 -7.32 27.86
N GLU A 11 -43.04 -8.35 28.66
CA GLU A 11 -42.18 -9.47 28.25
C GLU A 11 -42.76 -10.29 27.09
N SER A 12 -44.07 -10.52 27.07
CA SER A 12 -44.74 -11.23 25.96
C SER A 12 -44.64 -10.45 24.64
N SER A 13 -44.87 -9.14 24.70
CA SER A 13 -44.80 -8.25 23.54
C SER A 13 -43.37 -8.04 23.03
N ALA A 14 -42.36 -8.08 23.91
CA ALA A 14 -40.95 -8.05 23.53
C ALA A 14 -40.51 -9.36 22.85
N ARG A 15 -41.00 -10.51 23.33
CA ARG A 15 -40.73 -11.83 22.74
C ARG A 15 -41.45 -12.03 21.40
N GLU A 16 -42.66 -11.50 21.23
CA GLU A 16 -43.38 -11.52 19.93
C GLU A 16 -42.73 -10.63 18.86
N ARG A 17 -42.12 -9.50 19.26
CA ARG A 17 -41.40 -8.61 18.33
C ARG A 17 -40.09 -9.21 17.82
N MET A 18 -39.55 -10.22 18.50
CA MET A 18 -38.47 -11.06 18.00
C MET A 18 -39.06 -12.21 17.20
N ALA A 19 -39.57 -11.92 16.00
CA ALA A 19 -39.93 -12.97 15.05
C ALA A 19 -38.72 -13.91 14.89
N PRO A 20 -38.90 -15.25 14.94
CA PRO A 20 -37.79 -16.18 14.79
C PRO A 20 -37.07 -15.88 13.46
N PRO A 21 -35.74 -15.81 13.43
CA PRO A 21 -35.02 -15.50 12.21
C PRO A 21 -35.47 -16.47 11.12
N SER A 22 -35.84 -15.92 9.96
CA SER A 22 -36.37 -16.73 8.88
C SER A 22 -35.27 -17.71 8.44
N ARG A 23 -35.49 -19.01 8.63
CA ARG A 23 -34.52 -20.06 8.26
C ARG A 23 -34.07 -20.00 6.80
N PHE A 24 -34.87 -19.37 5.94
CA PHE A 24 -34.55 -19.13 4.54
C PHE A 24 -33.56 -17.97 4.36
N GLY A 25 -33.76 -16.85 5.06
CA GLY A 25 -32.86 -15.70 5.02
C GLY A 25 -31.46 -16.03 5.53
N ASP A 26 -31.39 -16.78 6.64
CA ASP A 26 -30.10 -17.20 7.22
C ASP A 26 -29.32 -18.11 6.26
N LYS A 27 -30.00 -19.08 5.63
CA LYS A 27 -29.39 -19.96 4.62
C LYS A 27 -28.99 -19.21 3.36
N ALA A 28 -29.83 -18.29 2.87
CA ALA A 28 -29.51 -17.50 1.69
C ALA A 28 -28.27 -16.61 1.93
N PHE A 29 -28.18 -16.02 3.13
CA PHE A 29 -27.01 -15.25 3.55
C PHE A 29 -25.76 -16.13 3.71
N GLU A 30 -25.88 -17.32 4.31
CA GLU A 30 -24.80 -18.30 4.42
C GLU A 30 -24.27 -18.72 3.03
N TRP A 31 -25.15 -19.05 2.09
CA TRP A 31 -24.75 -19.42 0.73
C TRP A 31 -24.15 -18.25 -0.04
N LEU A 32 -24.68 -17.04 0.13
CA LEU A 32 -24.14 -15.85 -0.51
C LEU A 32 -22.72 -15.53 0.00
N THR A 33 -22.53 -15.53 1.31
CA THR A 33 -21.22 -15.26 1.92
C THR A 33 -20.21 -16.35 1.56
N LEU A 34 -20.62 -17.62 1.55
CA LEU A 34 -19.79 -18.74 1.09
C LEU A 34 -19.44 -18.61 -0.39
N ALA A 35 -20.39 -18.21 -1.25
CA ALA A 35 -20.13 -17.94 -2.65
C ALA A 35 -19.11 -16.81 -2.83
N MET A 36 -19.25 -15.70 -2.12
CA MET A 36 -18.30 -14.58 -2.18
C MET A 36 -16.91 -14.99 -1.69
N ALA A 37 -16.81 -15.71 -0.57
CA ALA A 37 -15.54 -16.22 -0.07
C ALA A 37 -14.88 -17.18 -1.08
N SER A 38 -15.67 -18.10 -1.65
CA SER A 38 -15.18 -19.02 -2.68
C SER A 38 -14.74 -18.30 -3.96
N ALA A 39 -15.45 -17.24 -4.37
CA ALA A 39 -15.09 -16.44 -5.53
C ALA A 39 -13.74 -15.77 -5.35
N VAL A 40 -13.44 -15.23 -4.16
CA VAL A 40 -12.12 -14.67 -3.85
C VAL A 40 -11.02 -15.73 -3.98
N VAL A 41 -11.23 -16.93 -3.44
CA VAL A 41 -10.27 -18.03 -3.54
C VAL A 41 -10.06 -18.44 -5.00
N VAL A 42 -11.13 -18.59 -5.77
CA VAL A 42 -11.06 -18.91 -7.20
C VAL A 42 -10.31 -17.82 -7.97
N LEU A 43 -10.57 -16.54 -7.70
CA LEU A 43 -9.86 -15.43 -8.33
C LEU A 43 -8.36 -15.47 -8.03
N VAL A 44 -7.97 -15.73 -6.78
CA VAL A 44 -6.55 -15.87 -6.41
C VAL A 44 -5.89 -17.01 -7.19
N ILE A 45 -6.58 -18.16 -7.32
CA ILE A 45 -6.08 -19.31 -8.10
C ILE A 45 -5.94 -18.94 -9.58
N LEU A 46 -6.94 -18.27 -10.17
CA LEU A 46 -6.91 -17.85 -11.58
C LEU A 46 -5.79 -16.84 -11.85
N ILE A 47 -5.58 -15.87 -10.96
CA ILE A 47 -4.47 -14.92 -11.06
C ILE A 47 -3.12 -15.65 -11.00
N GLY A 48 -2.97 -16.60 -10.06
CA GLY A 48 -1.75 -17.41 -9.97
C GLY A 48 -1.52 -18.26 -11.23
N TRP A 49 -2.59 -18.84 -11.78
CA TRP A 49 -2.55 -19.62 -13.00
C TRP A 49 -2.10 -18.79 -14.20
N GLU A 50 -2.68 -17.60 -14.40
CA GLU A 50 -2.28 -16.75 -15.52
C GLU A 50 -0.88 -16.17 -15.35
N LEU A 51 -0.48 -15.86 -14.11
CA LEU A 51 0.89 -15.43 -13.84
C LEU A 51 1.89 -16.54 -14.18
N TRP A 52 1.55 -17.82 -13.91
CA TRP A 52 2.40 -18.96 -14.25
C TRP A 52 2.54 -19.15 -15.76
N ILE A 53 1.43 -19.12 -16.51
CA ILE A 53 1.46 -19.27 -17.97
C ILE A 53 2.21 -18.10 -18.60
N GLY A 54 1.89 -16.86 -18.21
CA GLY A 54 2.50 -15.65 -18.74
C GLY A 54 4.00 -15.53 -18.46
N SER A 55 4.48 -16.04 -17.32
CA SER A 55 5.91 -16.00 -16.97
C SER A 55 6.72 -17.21 -17.47
N SER A 56 6.08 -18.26 -17.99
CA SER A 56 6.74 -19.51 -18.37
C SER A 56 7.89 -19.36 -19.37
N LEU A 57 7.76 -18.44 -20.35
CA LEU A 57 8.81 -18.15 -21.32
C LEU A 57 10.03 -17.48 -20.67
N ALA A 58 9.79 -16.51 -19.78
CA ALA A 58 10.85 -15.80 -19.06
C ALA A 58 11.60 -16.74 -18.10
N ILE A 59 10.86 -17.61 -17.39
CA ILE A 59 11.45 -18.61 -16.48
C ILE A 59 12.37 -19.56 -17.27
N LYS A 60 11.94 -20.05 -18.44
CA LYS A 60 12.76 -20.94 -19.28
C LYS A 60 13.98 -20.24 -19.86
N LYS A 61 13.87 -18.97 -20.26
CA LYS A 61 14.96 -18.22 -20.91
C LYS A 61 16.03 -17.74 -19.92
N PHE A 62 15.62 -17.25 -18.74
CA PHE A 62 16.53 -16.59 -17.79
C PHE A 62 16.78 -17.40 -16.51
N GLY A 63 15.85 -18.28 -16.13
CA GLY A 63 15.96 -19.13 -14.94
C GLY A 63 16.27 -18.36 -13.66
N PHE A 64 16.94 -19.02 -12.71
CA PHE A 64 17.37 -18.40 -11.45
C PHE A 64 18.40 -17.27 -11.63
N ARG A 65 19.17 -17.32 -12.72
CA ARG A 65 20.17 -16.30 -13.03
C ARG A 65 19.55 -14.91 -13.25
N PHE A 66 18.26 -14.85 -13.61
CA PHE A 66 17.49 -13.61 -13.68
C PHE A 66 17.59 -12.77 -12.39
N LEU A 67 17.55 -13.41 -11.22
CA LEU A 67 17.53 -12.72 -9.92
C LEU A 67 18.87 -12.09 -9.53
N THR A 68 19.98 -12.67 -10.01
CA THR A 68 21.34 -12.21 -9.69
C THR A 68 21.99 -11.43 -10.82
N THR A 69 21.37 -11.37 -11.99
CA THR A 69 21.89 -10.65 -13.15
C THR A 69 21.58 -9.17 -13.02
N SER A 70 22.61 -8.33 -13.16
CA SER A 70 22.51 -6.87 -13.15
C SER A 70 22.34 -6.25 -14.53
N THR A 71 22.52 -7.02 -15.61
CA THR A 71 22.39 -6.52 -16.98
C THR A 71 20.92 -6.37 -17.36
N TRP A 72 20.55 -5.16 -17.80
CA TRP A 72 19.26 -4.86 -18.40
C TRP A 72 19.51 -4.23 -19.76
N ASP A 73 19.45 -5.05 -20.81
CA ASP A 73 19.63 -4.66 -22.20
C ASP A 73 18.43 -5.15 -23.04
N PRO A 74 17.44 -4.28 -23.28
CA PRO A 74 16.29 -4.60 -24.11
C PRO A 74 16.63 -4.89 -25.58
N VAL A 75 17.74 -4.34 -26.09
CA VAL A 75 18.16 -4.51 -27.49
C VAL A 75 18.76 -5.89 -27.69
N ALA A 76 19.56 -6.36 -26.74
CA ALA A 76 20.12 -7.72 -26.73
C ALA A 76 19.19 -8.77 -26.11
N GLU A 77 17.95 -8.39 -25.74
CA GLU A 77 16.98 -9.21 -25.01
C GLU A 77 17.54 -9.87 -23.73
N GLN A 78 18.43 -9.17 -23.03
CA GLN A 78 19.00 -9.60 -21.76
C GLN A 78 18.33 -8.85 -20.61
N PHE A 79 17.61 -9.58 -19.77
CA PHE A 79 16.89 -8.99 -18.64
C PHE A 79 17.39 -9.59 -17.33
N GLY A 80 17.70 -8.72 -16.37
CA GLY A 80 18.08 -9.06 -15.02
C GLY A 80 17.28 -8.26 -14.01
N ALA A 81 16.79 -8.92 -12.96
CA ALA A 81 15.97 -8.29 -11.92
C ALA A 81 16.77 -7.65 -10.80
N LEU A 82 18.07 -7.96 -10.66
CA LEU A 82 18.87 -7.51 -9.52
C LEU A 82 18.83 -5.99 -9.30
N PRO A 83 18.93 -5.13 -10.34
CA PRO A 83 18.89 -3.68 -10.14
C PRO A 83 17.51 -3.18 -9.67
N PHE A 84 16.42 -3.81 -10.12
CA PHE A 84 15.06 -3.46 -9.69
C PHE A 84 14.78 -3.91 -8.26
N ILE A 85 15.21 -5.13 -7.90
CA ILE A 85 15.09 -5.66 -6.54
C ILE A 85 15.91 -4.78 -5.59
N TYR A 86 17.19 -4.57 -5.88
CA TYR A 86 18.07 -3.74 -5.08
C TYR A 86 17.56 -2.31 -4.97
N GLY A 87 17.18 -1.70 -6.10
CA GLY A 87 16.62 -0.35 -6.14
C GLY A 87 15.39 -0.20 -5.25
N THR A 88 14.44 -1.14 -5.35
CA THR A 88 13.20 -1.12 -4.55
C THR A 88 13.49 -1.30 -3.06
N LEU A 89 14.38 -2.22 -2.69
CA LEU A 89 14.73 -2.46 -1.29
C LEU A 89 15.45 -1.27 -0.67
N VAL A 90 16.43 -0.71 -1.36
CA VAL A 90 17.18 0.46 -0.87
C VAL A 90 16.28 1.69 -0.81
N SER A 91 15.47 1.95 -1.85
CA SER A 91 14.57 3.10 -1.87
C SER A 91 13.50 3.01 -0.78
N SER A 92 12.90 1.84 -0.59
CA SER A 92 11.89 1.64 0.46
C SER A 92 12.50 1.72 1.86
N ALA A 93 13.69 1.17 2.08
CA ALA A 93 14.40 1.29 3.35
C ALA A 93 14.71 2.76 3.69
N ILE A 94 15.27 3.53 2.75
CA ILE A 94 15.54 4.96 2.95
C ILE A 94 14.24 5.73 3.21
N ALA A 95 13.19 5.44 2.45
CA ALA A 95 11.88 6.06 2.65
C ALA A 95 11.32 5.77 4.05
N LEU A 96 11.40 4.53 4.53
CA LEU A 96 10.94 4.16 5.88
C LEU A 96 11.76 4.81 6.99
N ILE A 97 13.09 4.84 6.84
CA ILE A 97 13.99 5.46 7.83
C ILE A 97 13.66 6.93 8.03
N ILE A 98 13.22 7.64 6.98
CA ILE A 98 12.87 9.06 7.06
C ILE A 98 11.40 9.25 7.45
N ALA A 99 10.49 8.54 6.79
CA ALA A 99 9.06 8.75 6.92
C ALA A 99 8.51 8.27 8.26
N VAL A 100 9.01 7.16 8.82
CA VAL A 100 8.49 6.61 10.08
C VAL A 100 8.77 7.54 11.26
N PRO A 101 10.01 7.98 11.53
CA PRO A 101 10.27 8.91 12.63
C PRO A 101 9.52 10.23 12.48
N LEU A 102 9.46 10.77 11.25
CA LEU A 102 8.76 12.02 10.98
C LEU A 102 7.23 11.86 11.17
N GLY A 103 6.66 10.74 10.73
CA GLY A 103 5.24 10.42 10.92
C GLY A 103 4.88 10.29 12.39
N ILE A 104 5.71 9.61 13.18
CA ILE A 104 5.50 9.49 14.63
C ILE A 104 5.64 10.85 15.32
N ALA A 105 6.67 11.63 14.97
CA ALA A 105 6.90 12.95 15.56
C ALA A 105 5.75 13.93 15.25
N THR A 106 5.25 13.94 14.01
CA THR A 106 4.12 14.79 13.61
C THR A 106 2.82 14.35 14.28
N ALA A 107 2.55 13.04 14.37
CA ALA A 107 1.38 12.52 15.08
C ALA A 107 1.39 12.86 16.58
N ALA A 108 2.54 12.70 17.23
CA ALA A 108 2.72 13.05 18.64
C ALA A 108 2.52 14.57 18.86
N TYR A 109 3.13 15.41 18.01
CA TYR A 109 2.95 16.86 18.09
C TYR A 109 1.48 17.27 17.92
N LEU A 110 0.78 16.75 16.91
CA LEU A 110 -0.62 17.08 16.66
C LEU A 110 -1.57 16.64 17.77
N THR A 111 -1.22 15.56 18.47
CA THR A 111 -2.06 14.98 19.53
C THR A 111 -1.83 15.67 20.87
N GLU A 112 -0.56 15.91 21.24
CA GLU A 112 -0.18 16.31 22.59
C GLU A 112 0.20 17.79 22.74
N LEU A 113 0.71 18.41 21.67
CA LEU A 113 1.37 19.73 21.75
C LEU A 113 0.68 20.81 20.91
N ALA A 114 -0.01 20.44 19.83
CA ALA A 114 -0.55 21.39 18.87
C ALA A 114 -1.80 22.12 19.41
N PRO A 115 -1.85 23.47 19.36
CA PRO A 115 -3.06 24.20 19.71
C PRO A 115 -4.16 23.97 18.66
N LEU A 116 -5.43 24.05 19.08
CA LEU A 116 -6.59 23.68 18.26
C LEU A 116 -6.64 24.37 16.88
N TRP A 117 -6.22 25.64 16.81
CA TRP A 117 -6.23 26.43 15.58
C TRP A 117 -5.14 26.01 14.56
N VAL A 118 -4.07 25.34 15.00
CA VAL A 118 -3.02 24.77 14.12
C VAL A 118 -3.34 23.31 13.79
N ARG A 119 -3.84 22.56 14.78
CA ARG A 119 -4.17 21.14 14.62
C ARG A 119 -5.18 20.90 13.50
N GLN A 120 -6.29 21.64 13.48
CA GLN A 120 -7.39 21.38 12.54
C GLN A 120 -7.00 21.60 11.07
N PRO A 121 -6.32 22.71 10.70
CA PRO A 121 -5.83 22.89 9.34
C PRO A 121 -4.78 21.85 8.93
N LEU A 122 -3.85 21.49 9.83
CA LEU A 122 -2.81 20.51 9.52
C LEU A 122 -3.37 19.13 9.26
N ILE A 123 -4.32 18.65 10.08
CA ILE A 123 -4.99 17.36 9.84
C ILE A 123 -5.70 17.38 8.49
N SER A 124 -6.45 18.43 8.19
CA SER A 124 -7.13 18.59 6.90
C SER A 124 -6.15 18.56 5.72
N LEU A 125 -5.01 19.26 5.82
CA LEU A 125 -3.97 19.23 4.79
C LEU A 125 -3.38 17.83 4.60
N ILE A 126 -3.12 17.10 5.69
CA ILE A 126 -2.59 15.73 5.63
C ILE A 126 -3.60 14.79 4.97
N GLU A 127 -4.88 14.88 5.33
CA GLU A 127 -5.95 14.10 4.72
C GLU A 127 -6.12 14.42 3.24
N MET A 128 -6.04 15.71 2.87
CA MET A 128 -6.06 16.14 1.47
C MET A 128 -4.86 15.61 0.69
N LEU A 129 -3.65 15.63 1.27
CA LEU A 129 -2.44 15.07 0.65
C LEU A 129 -2.58 13.55 0.47
N ALA A 130 -3.16 12.84 1.43
CA ALA A 130 -3.41 11.40 1.34
C ALA A 130 -4.46 11.04 0.28
N ALA A 131 -5.38 11.95 -0.03
CA ALA A 131 -6.38 11.77 -1.08
C ALA A 131 -5.83 12.01 -2.50
N ILE A 132 -4.61 12.55 -2.66
CA ILE A 132 -4.02 12.77 -3.98
C ILE A 132 -3.78 11.41 -4.67
N PRO A 133 -4.23 11.22 -5.93
CA PRO A 133 -3.94 10.01 -6.69
C PRO A 133 -2.44 9.71 -6.80
N SER A 134 -2.07 8.45 -6.61
CA SER A 134 -0.66 8.00 -6.67
C SER A 134 0.01 8.34 -8.00
N VAL A 135 -0.74 8.31 -9.11
CA VAL A 135 -0.23 8.66 -10.46
C VAL A 135 0.25 10.11 -10.53
N ILE A 136 -0.46 11.05 -9.90
CA ILE A 136 -0.08 12.47 -9.91
C ILE A 136 1.23 12.67 -9.15
N LEU A 137 1.36 12.07 -7.97
CA LEU A 137 2.60 12.12 -7.19
C LEU A 137 3.77 11.49 -7.93
N GLY A 138 3.53 10.38 -8.66
CA GLY A 138 4.53 9.74 -9.50
C GLY A 138 5.03 10.64 -10.64
N LEU A 139 4.11 11.24 -11.41
CA LEU A 139 4.47 12.16 -12.49
C LEU A 139 5.15 13.42 -11.98
N TRP A 140 4.67 14.00 -10.87
CA TRP A 140 5.34 15.13 -10.22
C TRP A 140 6.76 14.76 -9.77
N GLY A 141 6.94 13.55 -9.25
CA GLY A 141 8.26 13.01 -8.92
C GLY A 141 9.22 13.03 -10.11
N ILE A 142 8.76 12.57 -11.28
CA ILE A 142 9.57 12.51 -12.50
C ILE A 142 9.86 13.92 -13.04
N PHE A 143 8.86 14.79 -13.14
CA PHE A 143 9.00 16.08 -13.82
C PHE A 143 9.55 17.21 -12.94
N VAL A 144 9.41 17.11 -11.62
CA VAL A 144 9.82 18.17 -10.68
C VAL A 144 10.89 17.67 -9.72
N MET A 145 10.64 16.57 -9.01
CA MET A 145 11.56 16.08 -7.98
C MET A 145 12.90 15.60 -8.58
N VAL A 146 12.88 14.82 -9.67
CA VAL A 146 14.11 14.30 -10.29
C VAL A 146 15.02 15.45 -10.80
N PRO A 147 14.53 16.43 -11.58
CA PRO A 147 15.36 17.58 -11.96
C PRO A 147 15.86 18.39 -10.76
N TRP A 148 15.03 18.61 -9.75
CA TRP A 148 15.42 19.34 -8.55
C TRP A 148 16.54 18.59 -7.79
N LEU A 149 16.40 17.29 -7.57
CA LEU A 149 17.42 16.45 -6.93
C LEU A 149 18.74 16.49 -7.71
N ARG A 150 18.67 16.37 -9.03
CA ARG A 150 19.83 16.38 -9.93
C ARG A 150 20.61 17.69 -9.89
N ASN A 151 19.92 18.83 -9.78
CA ASN A 151 20.53 20.15 -9.89
C ASN A 151 21.02 20.71 -8.55
N TYR A 152 20.40 20.36 -7.41
CA TYR A 152 20.70 21.00 -6.13
C TYR A 152 21.37 20.06 -5.11
N PRO A 153 20.70 19.03 -4.53
CA PRO A 153 21.31 18.21 -3.50
C PRO A 153 22.33 17.21 -4.03
N PHE A 154 22.14 16.64 -5.23
CA PHE A 154 23.03 15.59 -5.71
C PHE A 154 24.47 16.07 -6.01
N PRO A 155 24.71 17.24 -6.63
CA PRO A 155 26.07 17.76 -6.80
C PRO A 155 26.78 17.99 -5.47
N PHE A 156 26.05 18.53 -4.48
CA PHE A 156 26.55 18.69 -3.12
C PHE A 156 26.90 17.34 -2.48
N LEU A 157 25.97 16.37 -2.51
CA LEU A 157 26.22 15.03 -1.96
C LEU A 157 27.39 14.33 -2.65
N LYS A 158 27.53 14.47 -3.98
CA LYS A 158 28.67 13.91 -4.72
C LYS A 158 29.99 14.59 -4.37
N GLN A 159 29.99 15.89 -4.07
CA GLN A 159 31.20 16.60 -3.64
C GLN A 159 31.71 16.12 -2.28
N TYR A 160 30.82 15.95 -1.29
CA TYR A 160 31.21 15.58 0.08
C TYR A 160 31.26 14.06 0.31
N PHE A 161 30.38 13.32 -0.35
CA PHE A 161 30.20 11.87 -0.19
C PHE A 161 30.54 11.08 -1.46
N GLY A 162 31.23 11.67 -2.43
CA GLY A 162 31.67 10.96 -3.65
C GLY A 162 32.66 9.81 -3.41
N TRP A 163 33.11 9.62 -2.17
CA TRP A 163 33.94 8.49 -1.75
C TRP A 163 33.12 7.21 -1.46
N ILE A 164 31.80 7.32 -1.24
CA ILE A 164 30.94 6.13 -1.09
C ILE A 164 30.39 5.69 -2.45
N PRO A 165 30.39 4.37 -2.74
CA PRO A 165 29.90 3.82 -4.02
C PRO A 165 28.45 4.18 -4.39
N LEU A 166 27.65 4.65 -3.43
CA LEU A 166 26.26 5.08 -3.65
C LEU A 166 26.16 6.40 -4.43
N PHE A 167 27.15 7.29 -4.31
CA PHE A 167 27.16 8.61 -4.97
C PHE A 167 28.18 8.67 -6.14
N THR A 168 28.72 7.53 -6.55
CA THR A 168 29.61 7.41 -7.71
C THR A 168 28.82 6.96 -8.95
N GLY A 169 29.20 7.49 -10.11
CA GLY A 169 28.62 7.09 -11.41
C GLY A 169 27.89 8.22 -12.16
N PRO A 170 27.42 7.93 -13.38
CA PRO A 170 26.65 8.84 -14.22
C PRO A 170 25.26 9.06 -13.64
N ILE A 171 24.73 10.27 -13.81
CA ILE A 171 23.39 10.61 -13.36
C ILE A 171 22.41 10.01 -14.36
N TYR A 172 21.87 8.84 -14.02
CA TYR A 172 20.80 8.21 -14.79
C TYR A 172 19.44 8.51 -14.17
N GLY A 173 18.61 9.14 -14.99
CA GLY A 173 17.26 9.64 -14.78
C GLY A 173 16.95 10.42 -16.07
N PRO A 174 15.70 10.49 -16.54
CA PRO A 174 15.39 11.21 -17.77
C PRO A 174 15.97 12.64 -17.77
#